data_AF-A0A2P4NZF6-F1
#
_entry.id   AF-A0A2P4NZF6-F1
#
_cell.length_a   1.000
_cell.length_b   1.000
_cell.length_c   1.000
_cell.angle_alpha   90.00
_cell.angle_beta   90.00
_cell.angle_gamma   90.00
#
_symmetry.space_group_name_H-M   'P 1'
#
loop_
_entity.id
_entity.type
_entity.pdbx_description
1 polymer ?
#
loop_
_entity_poly.entity_id
_entity_poly.type
_entity_poly.pdbx_seq_one_letter_code
_entity_poly.pdbx_strand_id
1 'polypeptide(L)'
;MLVMIKMDIDLRKYLQQNHNQLTWKDRMKIINVITRSLYYIHKEKAIHRDLHSGNILYSQLNDHWYISDLGFCGPADKYSTSIYGNLPYIAPEVIVGREYTFASDIYSIAILMWEISSGQTPFINYEHENDIEMNIINGIRTKIVPGTPLEYKNLMKECWDADPLKRPDYNTFWKKIQKINLYYQNMSDELFKSEMDNLEMNKVEENYT
;
A
#
# COMPACT_ATOMS: atom_id res chain seq x y z
N MET A 1 -2.13 20.77 -22.93
CA MET A 1 -3.21 19.75 -22.83
C MET A 1 -2.54 18.39 -22.88
N LEU A 2 -2.67 17.58 -21.81
CA LEU A 2 -2.24 16.18 -21.80
C LEU A 2 -3.40 15.32 -22.33
N VAL A 3 -3.11 14.37 -23.22
CA VAL A 3 -4.08 13.39 -23.71
C VAL A 3 -3.65 12.02 -23.21
N MET A 4 -4.54 11.35 -22.47
CA MET A 4 -4.26 10.08 -21.79
C MET A 4 -5.39 9.08 -22.04
N ILE A 5 -5.10 7.80 -21.83
CA ILE A 5 -6.11 6.73 -21.86
C ILE A 5 -7.14 7.01 -20.76
N LYS A 6 -8.43 6.87 -21.11
CA LYS A 6 -9.51 6.98 -20.14
C LYS A 6 -9.50 5.76 -19.23
N MET A 7 -9.45 6.01 -17.93
CA MET A 7 -9.55 4.99 -16.87
C MET A 7 -10.97 4.99 -16.28
N ASP A 8 -11.37 3.86 -15.71
CA ASP A 8 -12.76 3.64 -15.28
C ASP A 8 -13.01 4.04 -13.82
N ILE A 9 -12.09 3.67 -12.91
CA ILE A 9 -12.25 3.92 -11.47
C ILE A 9 -10.88 3.98 -10.77
N ASP A 10 -10.79 4.77 -9.70
CA ASP A 10 -9.63 4.77 -8.80
C ASP A 10 -9.75 3.69 -7.71
N LEU A 11 -8.62 3.24 -7.17
CA LEU A 11 -8.58 2.14 -6.20
C LEU A 11 -9.39 2.46 -4.95
N ARG A 12 -9.42 3.72 -4.50
CA ARG A 12 -10.19 4.11 -3.31
C ARG A 12 -11.68 3.82 -3.50
N LYS A 13 -12.26 4.33 -4.59
CA LYS A 13 -13.67 4.09 -4.92
C LYS A 13 -13.96 2.62 -5.16
N TYR A 14 -13.05 1.92 -5.85
CA TYR A 14 -13.20 0.50 -6.09
C TYR A 14 -13.26 -0.31 -4.79
N LEU A 15 -12.38 -0.01 -3.83
CA LEU A 15 -12.40 -0.67 -2.51
C LEU A 15 -13.70 -0.34 -1.77
N GLN A 16 -14.13 0.92 -1.73
CA GLN A 16 -15.40 1.30 -1.08
C GLN A 16 -16.61 0.56 -1.65
N GLN A 17 -16.62 0.28 -2.96
CA GLN A 17 -17.72 -0.41 -3.63
C GLN A 17 -17.66 -1.94 -3.50
N ASN A 18 -16.46 -2.53 -3.49
CA ASN A 18 -16.28 -3.97 -3.68
C ASN A 18 -15.59 -4.68 -2.52
N HIS A 19 -15.19 -3.99 -1.44
CA HIS A 19 -14.33 -4.54 -0.40
C HIS A 19 -14.79 -5.90 0.15
N ASN A 20 -16.08 -6.05 0.45
CA ASN A 20 -16.64 -7.28 1.03
C ASN A 20 -16.66 -8.46 0.05
N GLN A 21 -16.46 -8.21 -1.24
CA GLN A 21 -16.44 -9.24 -2.30
C GLN A 21 -15.01 -9.65 -2.67
N LEU A 22 -13.99 -8.88 -2.26
CA LEU A 22 -12.60 -9.15 -2.60
C LEU A 22 -12.01 -10.27 -1.74
N THR A 23 -11.59 -11.35 -2.40
CA THR A 23 -10.79 -12.41 -1.79
C THR A 23 -9.34 -11.93 -1.59
N TRP A 24 -8.55 -12.64 -0.75
CA TRP A 24 -7.12 -12.33 -0.67
C TRP A 24 -6.38 -12.59 -1.98
N LYS A 25 -6.87 -13.52 -2.80
CA LYS A 25 -6.34 -13.73 -4.15
C LYS A 25 -6.48 -12.47 -5.01
N ASP A 26 -7.60 -11.76 -4.92
CA ASP A 26 -7.83 -10.51 -5.65
C ASP A 26 -7.01 -9.35 -5.08
N ARG A 27 -6.99 -9.21 -3.75
CA ARG A 27 -6.15 -8.21 -3.06
C ARG A 27 -4.67 -8.37 -3.42
N MET A 28 -4.19 -9.62 -3.50
CA MET A 28 -2.82 -9.92 -3.89
C MET A 28 -2.52 -9.60 -5.36
N LYS A 29 -3.49 -9.77 -6.27
CA LYS A 29 -3.33 -9.32 -7.66
C LYS A 29 -3.15 -7.81 -7.73
N ILE A 30 -3.99 -7.04 -7.02
CA ILE A 30 -3.93 -5.57 -6.99
C ILE A 30 -2.55 -5.11 -6.51
N ILE A 31 -2.11 -5.55 -5.32
CA ILE A 31 -0.82 -5.11 -4.76
C ILE A 31 0.38 -5.57 -5.60
N ASN A 32 0.30 -6.75 -6.22
CA ASN A 32 1.38 -7.26 -7.07
C ASN A 32 1.55 -6.41 -8.33
N VAL A 33 0.45 -5.94 -8.93
CA VAL A 33 0.50 -5.02 -10.08
C VAL A 33 1.07 -3.67 -9.67
N ILE A 34 0.60 -3.08 -8.56
CA ILE A 34 1.12 -1.80 -8.04
C ILE A 34 2.63 -1.90 -7.75
N THR A 35 3.03 -2.97 -7.05
CA THR A 35 4.44 -3.21 -6.70
C THR A 35 5.31 -3.38 -7.93
N ARG A 36 4.83 -4.11 -8.95
CA ARG A 36 5.55 -4.27 -10.21
C ARG A 36 5.71 -2.92 -10.93
N SER A 37 4.67 -2.10 -10.97
CA SER A 37 4.75 -0.76 -11.59
C SER A 37 5.75 0.13 -10.85
N LEU A 38 5.73 0.16 -9.52
CA LEU A 38 6.70 0.92 -8.74
C LEU A 38 8.14 0.42 -8.95
N TYR A 39 8.34 -0.90 -9.04
CA TYR A 39 9.65 -1.48 -9.35
C TYR A 39 10.26 -0.88 -10.62
N TYR A 40 9.46 -0.69 -11.68
CA TYR A 40 9.94 -0.07 -12.92
C TYR A 40 10.22 1.43 -12.74
N ILE A 41 9.38 2.17 -12.01
CA ILE A 41 9.64 3.59 -11.70
C ILE A 41 10.99 3.75 -10.97
N HIS A 42 11.23 2.94 -9.93
CA HIS A 42 12.46 2.99 -9.15
C HIS A 42 13.68 2.49 -9.94
N LYS A 43 13.49 1.50 -10.83
CA LYS A 43 14.54 1.04 -11.74
C LYS A 43 15.03 2.15 -12.68
N GLU A 44 14.14 3.03 -13.10
CA GLU A 44 14.47 4.25 -13.86
C GLU A 44 15.02 5.39 -12.98
N LYS A 45 15.37 5.09 -11.71
CA LYS A 45 15.92 6.03 -10.72
C LYS A 45 14.97 7.19 -10.37
N ALA A 46 13.67 6.99 -10.54
CA ALA A 46 12.64 7.98 -10.21
C ALA A 46 11.88 7.60 -8.94
N ILE A 47 11.40 8.60 -8.21
CA ILE A 47 10.54 8.47 -7.04
C ILE A 47 9.18 9.06 -7.41
N HIS A 48 8.09 8.37 -7.09
CA HIS A 48 6.73 8.81 -7.37
C HIS A 48 6.30 10.01 -6.52
N ARG A 49 6.60 9.97 -5.21
CA ARG A 49 6.35 11.03 -4.21
C ARG A 49 4.89 11.28 -3.84
N ASP A 50 3.93 10.92 -4.69
CA ASP A 50 2.49 11.05 -4.40
C ASP A 50 1.70 9.75 -4.65
N LEU A 51 2.20 8.65 -4.10
CA LEU A 51 1.56 7.35 -4.29
C LEU A 51 0.44 7.15 -3.26
N HIS A 52 -0.81 7.14 -3.72
CA HIS A 52 -1.98 6.87 -2.88
C HIS A 52 -3.11 6.25 -3.71
N SER A 53 -4.17 5.76 -3.08
CA SER A 53 -5.24 5.01 -3.76
C SER A 53 -6.03 5.79 -4.81
N GLY A 54 -5.96 7.12 -4.78
CA GLY A 54 -6.54 7.98 -5.82
C GLY A 54 -5.69 8.02 -7.11
N ASN A 55 -4.39 7.74 -6.99
CA ASN A 55 -3.44 7.67 -8.10
C ASN A 55 -3.19 6.22 -8.59
N ILE A 56 -4.04 5.28 -8.17
CA ILE A 56 -4.07 3.92 -8.69
C ILE A 56 -5.37 3.75 -9.47
N LEU A 57 -5.27 3.59 -10.78
CA LEU A 57 -6.42 3.60 -11.68
C LEU A 57 -6.63 2.24 -12.33
N TYR A 58 -7.88 1.81 -12.42
CA TYR A 58 -8.29 0.58 -13.09
C TYR A 58 -8.79 0.86 -14.51
N SER A 59 -8.41 0.00 -15.44
CA SER A 59 -8.97 -0.06 -16.79
C SER A 59 -9.77 -1.35 -16.95
N GLN A 60 -11.07 -1.24 -17.16
CA GLN A 60 -11.95 -2.36 -17.47
C GLN A 60 -11.62 -2.95 -18.84
N LEU A 61 -11.19 -2.12 -19.79
CA LEU A 61 -10.77 -2.58 -21.13
C LEU A 61 -9.59 -3.57 -21.07
N ASN A 62 -8.62 -3.29 -20.20
CA ASN A 62 -7.41 -4.09 -20.07
C ASN A 62 -7.45 -5.08 -18.89
N ASP A 63 -8.49 -5.03 -18.05
CA ASP A 63 -8.58 -5.72 -16.77
C ASP A 63 -7.28 -5.53 -15.94
N HIS A 64 -6.86 -4.28 -15.80
CA HIS A 64 -5.54 -3.96 -15.24
C HIS A 64 -5.50 -2.67 -14.43
N TRP A 65 -4.64 -2.67 -13.40
CA TRP A 65 -4.36 -1.53 -12.52
C TRP A 65 -3.10 -0.80 -12.95
N TYR A 66 -3.09 0.53 -12.85
CA TYR A 66 -1.98 1.38 -13.25
C TYR A 66 -1.70 2.42 -12.17
N ILE A 67 -0.41 2.74 -12.00
CA ILE A 67 -0.01 3.93 -11.27
C ILE A 67 -0.16 5.14 -12.21
N SER A 68 -0.78 6.21 -11.74
CA SER A 68 -0.99 7.45 -12.48
C SER A 68 -0.39 8.65 -11.74
N ASP A 69 -0.53 9.83 -12.35
CA ASP A 69 -0.07 11.12 -11.81
C ASP A 69 1.42 11.18 -11.48
N LEU A 70 2.22 11.19 -12.55
CA LEU A 70 3.67 11.38 -12.47
C LEU A 70 4.07 12.86 -12.36
N GLY A 71 3.15 13.76 -12.00
CA GLY A 71 3.40 15.21 -11.95
C GLY A 71 4.47 15.62 -10.93
N PHE A 72 4.59 14.85 -9.84
CA PHE A 72 5.66 15.00 -8.83
C PHE A 72 6.80 14.00 -9.00
N CYS A 73 6.68 13.08 -9.96
CA CYS A 73 7.68 12.06 -10.20
C CYS A 73 8.99 12.70 -10.67
N GLY A 74 10.10 12.31 -10.05
CA GLY A 74 11.38 12.93 -10.33
C GLY A 74 12.55 12.09 -9.85
N PRO A 75 13.77 12.44 -10.28
CA PRO A 75 14.95 11.67 -9.94
C PRO A 75 15.24 11.75 -8.44
N ALA A 76 15.76 10.65 -7.89
CA ALA A 76 16.01 10.52 -6.45
C ALA A 76 17.11 11.44 -5.91
N ASP A 77 18.01 11.91 -6.77
CA ASP A 77 19.15 12.75 -6.44
C ASP A 77 18.85 14.27 -6.49
N LYS A 78 17.64 14.65 -6.92
CA LYS A 78 17.23 16.05 -7.01
C LYS A 78 16.48 16.49 -5.75
N TYR A 79 17.17 17.30 -4.96
CA TYR A 79 16.62 17.97 -3.78
C TYR A 79 15.33 18.73 -4.08
N SER A 80 14.36 18.61 -3.18
CA SER A 80 13.15 19.42 -3.17
C SER A 80 12.84 19.84 -1.73
N THR A 81 12.61 21.13 -1.53
CA THR A 81 12.22 21.70 -0.22
C THR A 81 10.73 21.57 0.06
N SER A 82 9.94 21.17 -0.94
CA SER A 82 8.49 21.16 -0.86
C SER A 82 8.01 19.75 -0.52
N ILE A 83 7.15 19.65 0.47
CA ILE A 83 6.43 18.41 0.79
C ILE A 83 5.22 18.32 -0.14
N TYR A 84 5.10 17.19 -0.83
CA TYR A 84 4.03 16.90 -1.77
C TYR A 84 3.25 15.65 -1.36
N GLY A 85 2.02 15.58 -1.84
CA GLY A 85 1.21 14.38 -1.80
C GLY A 85 0.28 14.25 -0.60
N ASN A 86 -0.35 13.08 -0.51
CA ASN A 86 -1.47 12.83 0.40
C ASN A 86 -0.99 12.44 1.81
N LEU A 87 -1.23 13.28 2.82
CA LEU A 87 -0.64 13.23 4.17
C LEU A 87 -0.53 11.81 4.80
N PRO A 88 -1.56 10.95 4.79
CA PRO A 88 -1.46 9.61 5.36
C PRO A 88 -0.42 8.69 4.71
N TYR A 89 -0.06 8.96 3.45
CA TYR A 89 0.87 8.17 2.63
C TYR A 89 2.27 8.76 2.63
N ILE A 90 2.47 9.96 3.19
CA ILE A 90 3.78 10.60 3.29
C ILE A 90 4.58 9.93 4.41
N ALA A 91 5.81 9.54 4.10
CA ALA A 91 6.69 8.90 5.06
C ALA A 91 7.09 9.87 6.20
N PRO A 92 7.27 9.38 7.44
CA PRO A 92 7.55 10.23 8.60
C PRO A 92 8.80 11.10 8.44
N GLU A 93 9.84 10.58 7.79
CA GLU A 93 11.06 11.34 7.52
C GLU A 93 10.82 12.53 6.59
N VAL A 94 9.90 12.38 5.63
CA VAL A 94 9.55 13.44 4.68
C VAL A 94 8.69 14.51 5.35
N ILE A 95 7.76 14.09 6.22
CA ILE A 95 6.94 15.02 7.02
C ILE A 95 7.83 15.97 7.84
N VAL A 96 8.89 15.45 8.47
CA VAL A 96 9.83 16.28 9.25
C VAL A 96 10.87 17.02 8.39
N GLY A 97 10.64 17.11 7.07
CA GLY A 97 11.43 17.92 6.15
C GLY A 97 12.68 17.24 5.59
N ARG A 98 12.83 15.91 5.71
CA ARG A 98 13.88 15.18 4.96
C ARG A 98 13.43 14.89 3.54
N GLU A 99 14.39 14.51 2.71
CA GLU A 99 14.18 14.27 1.29
C GLU A 99 13.31 13.02 1.03
N TYR A 100 12.56 13.06 -0.07
CA TYR A 100 11.95 11.86 -0.63
C TYR A 100 13.04 10.89 -1.09
N THR A 101 12.81 9.60 -0.85
CA THR A 101 13.69 8.51 -1.26
C THR A 101 12.89 7.38 -1.88
N PHE A 102 13.55 6.37 -2.46
CA PHE A 102 12.83 5.15 -2.83
C PHE A 102 12.10 4.53 -1.63
N ALA A 103 12.70 4.61 -0.43
CA ALA A 103 12.09 4.11 0.79
C ALA A 103 10.84 4.90 1.23
N SER A 104 10.67 6.16 0.81
CA SER A 104 9.43 6.90 1.09
C SER A 104 8.26 6.39 0.24
N ASP A 105 8.49 6.02 -1.03
CA ASP A 105 7.43 5.36 -1.82
C ASP A 105 7.09 3.97 -1.27
N ILE A 106 8.06 3.25 -0.69
CA ILE A 106 7.81 1.96 -0.01
C ILE A 106 6.89 2.14 1.20
N TYR A 107 7.06 3.23 1.95
CA TYR A 107 6.12 3.59 3.02
C TYR A 107 4.73 3.86 2.46
N SER A 108 4.60 4.63 1.37
CA SER A 108 3.32 4.89 0.72
C SER A 108 2.62 3.59 0.27
N ILE A 109 3.37 2.62 -0.25
CA ILE A 109 2.83 1.28 -0.56
C ILE A 109 2.34 0.57 0.70
N ALA A 110 3.00 0.67 1.84
CA ALA A 110 2.52 0.05 3.07
C ALA A 110 1.13 0.58 3.48
N ILE A 111 0.88 1.86 3.26
CA ILE A 111 -0.43 2.48 3.51
C ILE A 111 -1.46 1.99 2.48
N LEU A 112 -1.09 1.85 1.21
CA LEU A 112 -1.93 1.17 0.20
C LEU A 112 -2.23 -0.28 0.58
N MET A 113 -1.25 -1.02 1.11
CA MET A 113 -1.45 -2.39 1.58
C MET A 113 -2.49 -2.44 2.69
N TRP A 114 -2.40 -1.50 3.64
CA TRP A 114 -3.37 -1.40 4.72
C TRP A 114 -4.78 -1.08 4.19
N GLU A 115 -4.90 -0.11 3.28
CA GLU A 115 -6.18 0.28 2.68
C GLU A 115 -6.80 -0.84 1.83
N ILE A 116 -5.98 -1.57 1.07
CA ILE A 116 -6.42 -2.78 0.35
C ILE A 116 -6.92 -3.83 1.35
N SER A 117 -6.24 -4.00 2.49
CA SER A 117 -6.66 -4.96 3.51
C SER A 117 -7.93 -4.54 4.26
N SER A 118 -8.11 -3.25 4.53
CA SER A 118 -9.18 -2.74 5.40
C SER A 118 -10.41 -2.24 4.64
N GLY A 119 -10.24 -1.85 3.38
CA GLY A 119 -11.26 -1.15 2.59
C GLY A 119 -11.56 0.26 3.10
N GLN A 120 -10.78 0.76 4.05
CA GLN A 120 -11.02 2.02 4.74
C GLN A 120 -10.00 3.07 4.32
N THR A 121 -10.41 4.34 4.35
CA THR A 121 -9.47 5.45 4.23
C THR A 121 -8.47 5.42 5.40
N PRO A 122 -7.15 5.56 5.16
CA PRO A 122 -6.17 5.63 6.23
C PRO A 122 -6.50 6.72 7.24
N PHE A 123 -6.34 6.40 8.53
CA PHE A 123 -6.58 7.32 9.65
C PHE A 123 -8.01 7.91 9.76
N ILE A 124 -9.02 7.26 9.17
CA ILE A 124 -10.43 7.73 9.20
C ILE A 124 -11.00 8.02 10.61
N ASN A 125 -10.47 7.36 11.64
CA ASN A 125 -10.96 7.49 13.03
C ASN A 125 -10.16 8.51 13.86
N TYR A 126 -9.25 9.28 13.26
CA TYR A 126 -8.53 10.34 13.95
C TYR A 126 -9.24 11.67 13.66
N GLU A 127 -9.80 12.28 14.70
CA GLU A 127 -10.77 13.38 14.60
C GLU A 127 -10.20 14.68 14.00
N HIS A 128 -8.87 14.86 14.03
CA HIS A 128 -8.20 16.07 13.54
C HIS A 128 -7.00 15.75 12.65
N GLU A 129 -6.89 16.41 11.49
CA GLU A 129 -5.78 16.24 10.54
C GLU A 129 -4.41 16.61 11.16
N ASN A 130 -4.37 17.64 12.01
CA ASN A 130 -3.15 18.03 12.75
C ASN A 130 -2.64 16.90 13.66
N ASP A 131 -3.53 16.02 14.12
CA ASP A 131 -3.11 14.87 14.92
C ASP A 131 -2.51 13.78 14.04
N ILE A 132 -2.91 13.67 12.77
CA ILE A 132 -2.41 12.61 11.86
C ILE A 132 -0.91 12.76 11.64
N GLU A 133 -0.44 13.97 11.36
CA GLU A 133 0.99 14.26 11.17
C GLU A 133 1.80 13.84 12.40
N MET A 134 1.40 14.33 13.58
CA MET A 134 2.08 14.06 14.83
C MET A 134 1.99 12.58 15.22
N ASN A 135 0.87 11.91 14.92
CA ASN A 135 0.70 10.47 15.10
C ASN A 135 1.71 9.70 14.25
N ILE A 136 1.83 10.02 12.96
CA ILE A 136 2.77 9.36 12.05
C ILE A 136 4.22 9.54 12.55
N ILE A 137 4.59 10.77 12.91
CA ILE A 137 5.92 11.12 13.46
C ILE A 137 6.21 10.33 14.74
N ASN A 138 5.23 10.23 15.64
CA ASN A 138 5.35 9.50 16.91
C ASN A 138 5.29 7.98 16.76
N GLY A 139 5.25 7.45 15.54
CA GLY A 139 5.24 6.01 15.29
C GLY A 139 3.86 5.37 15.42
N ILE A 140 2.80 6.15 15.60
CA ILE A 140 1.43 5.64 15.56
C ILE A 140 1.12 5.21 14.12
N ARG A 141 0.49 4.04 13.99
CA ARG A 141 0.10 3.44 12.71
C ARG A 141 -1.38 3.08 12.76
N THR A 142 -1.99 2.88 11.60
CA THR A 142 -3.37 2.42 11.50
C THR A 142 -3.53 1.03 12.12
N LYS A 143 -4.67 0.79 12.79
CA LYS A 143 -4.97 -0.50 13.39
C LYS A 143 -5.15 -1.54 12.28
N ILE A 144 -4.37 -2.62 12.34
CA ILE A 144 -4.48 -3.72 11.37
C ILE A 144 -5.80 -4.44 11.61
N VAL A 145 -6.58 -4.64 10.55
CA VAL A 145 -7.90 -5.26 10.64
C VAL A 145 -7.78 -6.78 10.88
N PRO A 146 -8.66 -7.39 11.68
CA PRO A 146 -8.71 -8.84 11.81
C PRO A 146 -8.92 -9.52 10.44
N GLY A 147 -8.26 -10.67 10.24
CA GLY A 147 -8.33 -11.39 8.97
C GLY A 147 -7.28 -10.97 7.93
N THR A 148 -6.39 -10.01 8.24
CA THR A 148 -5.16 -9.78 7.47
C THR A 148 -4.19 -10.95 7.66
N PRO A 149 -3.75 -11.66 6.59
CA PRO A 149 -2.79 -12.75 6.65
C PRO A 149 -1.46 -12.32 7.24
N LEU A 150 -0.81 -13.25 7.92
CA LEU A 150 0.39 -12.97 8.70
C LEU A 150 1.55 -12.46 7.84
N GLU A 151 1.80 -13.09 6.69
CA GLU A 151 2.87 -12.71 5.77
C GLU A 151 2.64 -11.32 5.19
N TYR A 152 1.39 -11.01 4.84
CA TYR A 152 0.99 -9.70 4.34
C TYR A 152 1.18 -8.62 5.42
N LYS A 153 0.69 -8.90 6.63
CA LYS A 153 0.81 -8.05 7.81
C LYS A 153 2.27 -7.76 8.15
N ASN A 154 3.13 -8.78 8.15
CA ASN A 154 4.53 -8.64 8.49
C ASN A 154 5.28 -7.81 7.44
N LEU A 155 5.02 -8.05 6.15
CA LEU A 155 5.64 -7.27 5.08
C LEU A 155 5.16 -5.81 5.10
N MET A 156 3.87 -5.57 5.28
CA MET A 156 3.31 -4.23 5.45
C MET A 156 3.98 -3.51 6.62
N LYS A 157 4.21 -4.21 7.74
CA LYS A 157 4.90 -3.64 8.90
C LYS A 157 6.36 -3.27 8.63
N GLU A 158 7.06 -4.08 7.86
CA GLU A 158 8.43 -3.80 7.44
C GLU A 158 8.48 -2.54 6.55
N CYS A 159 7.50 -2.37 5.66
CA CYS A 159 7.45 -1.25 4.73
C CYS A 159 7.10 0.10 5.38
N TRP A 160 6.36 0.12 6.49
CA TRP A 160 6.01 1.38 7.19
C TRP A 160 6.87 1.69 8.43
N ASP A 161 8.04 1.03 8.56
CA ASP A 161 8.98 1.31 9.65
C ASP A 161 9.33 2.81 9.67
N ALA A 162 9.46 3.39 10.86
CA ALA A 162 9.82 4.80 11.01
C ALA A 162 11.24 5.08 10.48
N ASP A 163 12.14 4.11 10.59
CA ASP A 163 13.47 4.18 10.01
C ASP A 163 13.43 3.74 8.54
N PRO A 164 13.66 4.65 7.57
CA PRO A 164 13.65 4.31 6.15
C PRO A 164 14.70 3.26 5.77
N LEU A 165 15.78 3.11 6.55
CA LEU A 165 16.82 2.10 6.29
C LEU A 165 16.40 0.67 6.64
N LYS A 166 15.35 0.52 7.45
CA LYS A 166 14.77 -0.80 7.79
C LYS A 166 13.73 -1.27 6.79
N ARG A 167 13.28 -0.37 5.91
CA ARG A 167 12.32 -0.71 4.85
C ARG A 167 13.06 -1.49 3.75
N PRO A 168 12.40 -2.48 3.11
CA PRO A 168 13.02 -3.21 2.02
C PRO A 168 13.24 -2.29 0.82
N ASP A 169 14.33 -2.49 0.09
CA ASP A 169 14.49 -1.88 -1.22
C ASP A 169 13.44 -2.42 -2.21
N TYR A 170 13.21 -1.70 -3.31
CA TYR A 170 12.16 -2.02 -4.27
C TYR A 170 12.31 -3.40 -4.94
N ASN A 171 13.53 -3.92 -5.09
CA ASN A 171 13.78 -5.25 -5.64
C ASN A 171 13.48 -6.34 -4.61
N THR A 172 13.94 -6.16 -3.37
CA THR A 172 13.62 -7.06 -2.25
C THR A 172 12.12 -7.10 -1.99
N PHE A 173 11.47 -5.93 -1.95
CA PHE A 173 10.03 -5.81 -1.76
C PHE A 173 9.25 -6.51 -2.88
N TRP A 174 9.60 -6.28 -4.15
CA TRP A 174 8.97 -6.94 -5.29
C TRP A 174 9.06 -8.47 -5.21
N LYS A 175 10.23 -9.02 -4.87
CA LYS A 175 10.41 -10.48 -4.71
C LYS A 175 9.54 -11.05 -3.60
N LYS A 176 9.43 -10.35 -2.46
CA LYS A 176 8.57 -10.76 -1.34
C LYS A 176 7.09 -10.79 -1.76
N ILE A 177 6.61 -9.73 -2.40
CA ILE A 177 5.23 -9.66 -2.92
C ILE A 177 4.96 -10.74 -3.97
N GLN A 178 5.88 -10.98 -4.90
CA GLN A 178 5.72 -12.03 -5.90
C GLN A 178 5.59 -13.41 -5.27
N LYS A 179 6.41 -13.71 -4.26
CA LYS A 179 6.33 -14.99 -3.53
C LYS A 179 4.97 -15.16 -2.85
N ILE A 180 4.50 -14.14 -2.14
CA ILE A 180 3.18 -14.17 -1.47
C ILE A 180 2.07 -14.30 -2.52
N ASN A 181 2.14 -13.55 -3.62
CA ASN A 181 1.14 -13.62 -4.68
C ASN A 181 1.09 -15.02 -5.31
N LEU A 182 2.23 -15.63 -5.62
CA LEU A 182 2.29 -16.99 -6.17
C LEU A 182 1.65 -18.02 -5.23
N TYR A 183 1.86 -17.89 -3.92
CA TYR A 183 1.18 -18.71 -2.92
C TYR A 183 -0.35 -18.61 -3.06
N TYR A 184 -0.90 -17.39 -3.04
CA TYR A 184 -2.35 -17.18 -3.16
C TYR A 184 -2.93 -17.55 -4.53
N GLN A 185 -2.16 -17.42 -5.62
CA GLN A 185 -2.66 -17.80 -6.94
C GLN A 185 -2.73 -19.32 -7.12
N ASN A 186 -1.84 -20.07 -6.46
CA ASN A 186 -1.74 -21.53 -6.57
C ASN A 186 -2.56 -22.27 -5.51
N MET A 187 -3.06 -21.58 -4.49
CA MET A 187 -3.91 -22.20 -3.46
C MET A 187 -5.29 -22.55 -4.02
N SER A 188 -5.79 -23.75 -3.70
CA SER A 188 -7.16 -24.14 -4.04
C SER A 188 -8.17 -23.44 -3.14
N ASP A 189 -9.40 -23.25 -3.64
CA ASP A 189 -10.45 -22.54 -2.90
C ASP A 189 -10.83 -23.27 -1.59
N GLU A 190 -10.71 -24.59 -1.53
CA GLU A 190 -10.95 -25.40 -0.32
C GLU A 190 -9.90 -25.17 0.77
N LEU A 191 -8.61 -25.08 0.38
CA LEU A 191 -7.51 -24.83 1.31
C LEU A 191 -7.54 -23.38 1.83
N PHE A 192 -7.97 -22.45 0.97
CA PHE A 192 -8.16 -21.05 1.34
C PHE A 192 -9.22 -20.89 2.43
N LYS A 193 -10.34 -21.62 2.31
CA LYS A 193 -11.42 -21.57 3.29
C LYS A 193 -10.97 -22.09 4.66
N SER A 194 -10.22 -23.19 4.70
CA SER A 194 -9.72 -23.73 5.97
C SER A 194 -8.68 -22.84 6.65
N GLU A 195 -7.81 -22.15 5.90
CA GLU A 195 -6.88 -21.18 6.49
C GLU A 195 -7.58 -19.95 7.06
N MET A 196 -8.61 -19.45 6.37
CA MET A 196 -9.41 -18.35 6.89
C MET A 196 -10.16 -18.76 8.15
N ASP A 197 -10.78 -19.94 8.17
CA ASP A 197 -11.48 -20.47 9.35
C ASP A 197 -10.53 -20.64 10.55
N ASN A 198 -9.29 -21.11 10.32
CA ASN A 198 -8.26 -21.21 11.36
C ASN A 198 -7.80 -19.83 11.87
N LEU A 199 -7.67 -18.84 10.99
CA LEU A 199 -7.39 -17.46 11.39
C LEU A 199 -8.53 -16.88 12.21
N GLU A 200 -9.78 -17.24 11.94
CA GLU A 200 -10.95 -16.83 12.73
C GLU A 200 -11.00 -17.50 14.10
N MET A 201 -10.64 -18.79 14.19
CA MET A 201 -10.55 -19.50 15.48
C MET A 201 -9.48 -18.91 16.40
N ASN A 202 -8.32 -18.54 15.86
CA ASN A 202 -7.26 -17.85 16.63
C ASN A 202 -7.71 -16.46 17.14
N LYS A 203 -8.73 -15.82 16.52
CA LYS A 203 -9.35 -14.58 17.05
C LYS A 203 -10.09 -14.83 18.37
N VAL A 204 -10.64 -16.03 18.57
CA VAL A 204 -11.42 -16.35 19.78
C VAL A 204 -10.47 -16.52 20.96
N GLU A 205 -9.31 -17.16 20.76
CA GLU A 205 -8.35 -17.44 21.82
C GLU A 205 -7.59 -16.19 22.31
N GLU A 206 -7.23 -15.24 21.43
CA GLU A 206 -6.56 -13.98 21.83
C GLU A 206 -7.46 -13.02 22.63
N ASN A 207 -8.78 -13.22 22.67
CA ASN A 207 -9.71 -12.40 23.46
C ASN A 207 -9.93 -12.91 24.90
N TYR A 208 -9.28 -14.01 25.31
CA TYR A 208 -9.39 -14.61 26.66
C TYR A 208 -8.09 -14.55 27.50
N THR A 209 -7.10 -13.76 27.09
CA THR A 209 -5.84 -13.51 27.81
C THR A 209 -5.55 -12.03 27.90
#